data_AF-A0A2V8UAJ0-F1
#
_entry.id   AF-A0A2V8UAJ0-F1
#
_cell.length_a   1.000
_cell.length_b   1.000
_cell.length_c   1.000
_cell.angle_alpha   90.00
_cell.angle_beta   90.00
_cell.angle_gamma   90.00
#
_symmetry.space_group_name_H-M   'P 1'
#
loop_
_entity.id
_entity.type
_entity.pdbx_description
1 polymer ?
#
loop_
_entity_poly.entity_id
_entity_poly.type
_entity_poly.pdbx_seq_one_letter_code
_entity_poly.pdbx_strand_id
1 'polypeptide(L)'
;MIRIAPERQQQIGVKFSAATIRPATVEIRAVGRVAYDETRIAHVHTKVSGWIEDVFIDFIGEPVRKGQPLFTLYSPELVSAQEEYLLALRGQKELQGSSFERVSEGSRALLDAARRRLELWDMPPEQIEALEKRGSVSRTIAVVSSVDGVVTERAAYHHGRTVTPDLDLYTIVDVSRVWVLAQVYEYELPHVRVGQPAEAVLPYDPERKPLQGRVRFVPPFLNPMTRTAEIRLEFPNPDLRLKPETFVNVTLRSDLGPSLVVPEDAIMDTGQSQYLFVDQGDGYLEPRLVKAGPMVAGGRVIAEGVKAGERVVTAANFILDSESRLKGALDAMGRPVPAQATSSVEAGMRAEVTTEPSPARIGKNKVRVSLANADGRPIDDAEVELRLFMPQMIGMAQVDLKARLHQAGRGTYTGEVEIPIAWTFSTTITAHREGRVIGTAETSITAR
;
A
#
# COMPACT_ATOMS: atom_id res chain seq x y z
N MET A 1 -10.43 0.71 -41.33
CA MET A 1 -9.56 -0.28 -41.99
C MET A 1 -8.56 0.44 -42.86
N ILE A 2 -7.28 0.07 -42.80
CA ILE A 2 -6.18 0.73 -43.50
C ILE A 2 -5.61 -0.28 -44.48
N ARG A 3 -5.33 0.15 -45.71
CA ARG A 3 -4.66 -0.68 -46.71
C ARG A 3 -3.24 -0.17 -46.89
N ILE A 4 -2.27 -1.02 -46.58
CA ILE A 4 -0.85 -0.76 -46.82
C ILE A 4 -0.32 -1.95 -47.58
N ALA A 5 0.21 -1.71 -48.78
CA ALA A 5 0.72 -2.78 -49.64
C ALA A 5 1.75 -3.65 -48.89
N PRO A 6 1.72 -4.99 -49.05
CA PRO A 6 2.62 -5.89 -48.34
C PRO A 6 4.10 -5.53 -48.46
N GLU A 7 4.53 -5.02 -49.63
CA GLU A 7 5.91 -4.58 -49.87
C GLU A 7 6.28 -3.39 -48.96
N ARG A 8 5.34 -2.46 -48.77
CA ARG A 8 5.52 -1.30 -47.90
C ARG A 8 5.48 -1.69 -46.42
N GLN A 9 4.65 -2.67 -46.05
CA GLN A 9 4.65 -3.24 -44.69
C GLN A 9 6.00 -3.87 -44.35
N GLN A 10 6.61 -4.58 -45.30
CA GLN A 10 7.94 -5.16 -45.13
C GLN A 10 9.03 -4.10 -45.00
N GLN A 11 8.96 -3.02 -45.80
CA GLN A 11 9.93 -1.91 -45.74
C GLN A 11 9.88 -1.14 -44.41
N ILE A 12 8.70 -0.93 -43.83
CA ILE A 12 8.56 -0.27 -42.53
C ILE A 12 8.76 -1.23 -41.34
N GLY A 13 9.04 -2.51 -41.60
CA GLY A 13 9.36 -3.50 -40.58
C GLY A 13 8.17 -3.97 -39.74
N VAL A 14 6.96 -4.02 -40.32
CA VAL A 14 5.79 -4.59 -39.64
C VAL A 14 6.07 -6.07 -39.32
N LYS A 15 5.90 -6.42 -38.04
CA LYS A 15 5.94 -7.81 -37.57
C LYS A 15 4.56 -8.22 -37.11
N PHE A 16 4.25 -9.50 -37.28
CA PHE A 16 2.98 -10.08 -36.86
C PHE A 16 3.22 -11.20 -35.86
N SER A 17 2.29 -11.35 -34.93
CA SER A 17 2.23 -12.50 -34.03
C SER A 17 0.80 -13.01 -33.93
N ALA A 18 0.64 -14.31 -33.73
CA ALA A 18 -0.67 -14.90 -33.57
C ALA A 18 -1.17 -14.74 -32.13
N ALA A 19 -2.44 -14.36 -31.98
CA ALA A 19 -3.13 -14.41 -30.70
C ALA A 19 -3.33 -15.88 -30.30
N THR A 20 -2.68 -16.32 -29.22
CA THR A 20 -2.61 -17.74 -28.85
C THR A 20 -3.26 -17.98 -27.50
N ILE A 21 -4.08 -19.03 -27.40
CA ILE A 21 -4.58 -19.52 -26.12
C ILE A 21 -3.44 -20.30 -25.47
N ARG A 22 -3.04 -19.89 -24.28
CA ARG A 22 -1.99 -20.57 -23.50
C ARG A 22 -2.33 -20.52 -22.00
N PRO A 23 -1.81 -21.46 -21.19
CA PRO A 23 -1.87 -21.31 -19.74
C PRO A 23 -1.25 -19.98 -19.33
N ALA A 24 -2.00 -19.20 -18.55
CA ALA A 24 -1.61 -17.85 -18.17
C ALA A 24 -1.51 -17.75 -16.66
N THR A 25 -0.35 -17.32 -16.18
CA THR A 25 -0.10 -17.09 -14.76
C THR A 25 0.26 -15.62 -14.56
N VAL A 26 -0.50 -14.94 -13.71
CA VAL A 26 -0.19 -13.58 -13.25
C VAL A 26 0.88 -13.70 -12.18
N GLU A 27 2.00 -13.02 -12.38
CA GLU A 27 3.06 -12.92 -11.39
C GLU A 27 3.00 -11.52 -10.74
N ILE A 28 2.72 -11.47 -9.45
CA ILE A 28 2.73 -10.25 -8.65
C ILE A 28 4.04 -10.21 -7.91
N ARG A 29 4.80 -9.13 -8.10
CA ARG A 29 6.07 -8.89 -7.40
C ARG A 29 5.87 -7.73 -6.45
N ALA A 30 6.02 -8.01 -5.16
CA ALA A 30 5.83 -7.04 -4.10
C ALA A 30 7.09 -6.95 -3.23
N VAL A 31 7.34 -5.77 -2.68
CA VAL A 31 8.28 -5.63 -1.58
C VAL A 31 7.52 -5.88 -0.28
N GLY A 32 8.09 -6.72 0.57
CA GLY A 32 7.56 -7.00 1.90
C GLY A 32 8.56 -6.69 3.00
N ARG A 33 8.03 -6.52 4.21
CA ARG A 33 8.81 -6.38 5.44
C ARG A 33 8.45 -7.52 6.39
N VAL A 34 9.46 -8.20 6.93
CA VAL A 34 9.26 -9.23 7.96
C VAL A 34 8.78 -8.54 9.23
N ALA A 35 7.70 -9.04 9.82
CA ALA A 35 7.12 -8.57 11.06
C ALA A 35 6.92 -9.74 12.01
N TYR A 36 6.80 -9.42 13.30
CA TYR A 36 6.36 -10.38 14.30
C TYR A 36 4.94 -10.87 13.98
N ASP A 37 4.68 -12.13 14.32
CA ASP A 37 3.31 -12.62 14.41
C ASP A 37 2.71 -12.05 15.71
N GLU A 38 1.79 -11.09 15.58
CA GLU A 38 1.16 -10.41 16.72
C GLU A 38 0.43 -11.39 17.65
N THR A 39 0.03 -12.57 17.14
CA THR A 39 -0.63 -13.62 17.94
C THR A 39 0.35 -14.44 18.78
N ARG A 40 1.65 -14.24 18.59
CA ARG A 40 2.75 -14.95 19.27
C ARG A 40 3.58 -14.05 20.18
N ILE A 41 3.10 -12.85 20.46
CA ILE A 41 3.72 -11.93 21.40
C ILE A 41 3.21 -12.25 22.81
N ALA A 42 4.13 -12.50 23.73
CA ALA A 42 3.84 -12.67 25.15
C ALA A 42 4.48 -11.54 25.95
N HIS A 43 3.65 -10.84 26.73
CA HIS A 43 4.11 -9.82 27.67
C HIS A 43 4.27 -10.46 29.05
N VAL A 44 5.42 -10.25 29.67
CA VAL A 44 5.70 -10.70 31.03
C VAL A 44 5.55 -9.50 31.95
N HIS A 45 4.52 -9.54 32.79
CA HIS A 45 4.26 -8.56 33.83
C HIS A 45 3.97 -9.30 35.15
N THR A 46 4.08 -8.60 36.28
CA THR A 46 3.77 -9.19 37.60
C THR A 46 2.32 -8.89 37.98
N LYS A 47 1.70 -9.73 38.82
CA LYS A 47 0.37 -9.44 39.39
C LYS A 47 0.44 -8.64 40.68
N VAL A 48 1.61 -8.61 41.30
CA VAL A 48 1.91 -7.89 42.53
C VAL A 48 3.04 -6.90 42.31
N SER A 49 3.07 -5.88 43.14
CA SER A 49 4.19 -4.94 43.21
C SER A 49 5.35 -5.55 44.00
N GLY A 50 6.57 -5.12 43.70
CA GLY A 50 7.74 -5.64 44.39
C GLY A 50 9.05 -5.07 43.87
N TRP A 51 10.14 -5.78 44.16
CA TRP A 51 11.48 -5.40 43.76
C TRP A 51 12.19 -6.57 43.09
N ILE A 52 12.84 -6.30 41.97
CA ILE A 52 13.71 -7.27 41.29
C ILE A 52 15.00 -7.41 42.09
N GLU A 53 15.34 -8.63 42.49
CA GLU A 53 16.61 -8.91 43.17
C GLU A 53 17.66 -9.39 42.16
N ASP A 54 17.42 -10.54 41.51
CA ASP A 54 18.31 -11.14 40.50
C ASP A 54 17.66 -11.14 39.13
N VAL A 55 18.44 -10.93 38.07
CA VAL A 55 18.00 -11.07 36.68
C VAL A 55 18.83 -12.16 36.02
N PHE A 56 18.16 -13.11 35.38
CA PHE A 56 18.80 -14.24 34.69
C PHE A 56 18.91 -14.02 33.19
N ILE A 57 18.00 -13.21 32.60
CA ILE A 57 17.96 -12.88 31.18
C ILE A 57 18.23 -11.39 31.01
N ASP A 58 19.45 -11.03 30.65
CA ASP A 58 19.97 -9.66 30.81
C ASP A 58 20.15 -8.89 29.49
N PHE A 59 19.86 -9.48 28.31
CA PHE A 59 19.91 -8.77 27.03
C PHE A 59 18.75 -9.09 26.06
N ILE A 60 18.48 -8.14 25.16
CA ILE A 60 17.52 -8.29 24.07
C ILE A 60 18.13 -9.19 22.99
N GLY A 61 17.34 -10.12 22.46
CA GLY A 61 17.76 -11.13 21.50
C GLY A 61 18.11 -12.48 22.14
N GLU A 62 18.06 -12.59 23.47
CA GLU A 62 18.30 -13.86 24.17
C GLU A 62 17.12 -14.83 23.96
N PRO A 63 17.38 -16.09 23.56
CA PRO A 63 16.35 -17.10 23.47
C PRO A 63 15.95 -17.60 24.87
N VAL A 64 14.65 -17.76 25.07
CA VAL A 64 14.06 -18.24 26.33
C VAL A 64 13.12 -19.40 26.08
N ARG A 65 13.09 -20.34 27.03
CA ARG A 65 12.17 -21.48 27.02
C ARG A 65 11.04 -21.28 28.02
N LYS A 66 9.89 -21.90 27.74
CA LYS A 66 8.79 -21.96 28.70
C LYS A 66 9.27 -22.59 30.02
N GLY A 67 8.96 -21.93 31.13
CA GLY A 67 9.38 -22.31 32.47
C GLY A 67 10.80 -21.86 32.86
N GLN A 68 11.58 -21.26 31.93
CA GLN A 68 12.90 -20.73 32.26
C GLN A 68 12.77 -19.51 33.18
N PRO A 69 13.51 -19.44 34.30
CA PRO A 69 13.56 -18.26 35.15
C PRO A 69 14.09 -17.04 34.39
N LEU A 70 13.36 -15.93 34.50
CA LEU A 70 13.73 -14.64 33.90
C LEU A 70 14.39 -13.72 34.92
N PHE A 71 13.80 -13.62 36.11
CA PHE A 71 14.29 -12.82 37.23
C PHE A 71 13.66 -13.30 38.55
N THR A 72 14.19 -12.85 39.68
CA THR A 72 13.60 -13.06 41.01
C THR A 72 12.89 -11.79 41.51
N LEU A 73 11.73 -11.98 42.11
CA LEU A 73 10.87 -10.92 42.63
C LEU A 73 10.72 -11.07 44.15
N TYR A 74 11.02 -10.00 44.89
CA TYR A 74 10.59 -9.84 46.27
C TYR A 74 9.30 -9.02 46.31
N SER A 75 8.24 -9.55 46.93
CA SER A 75 6.98 -8.85 47.19
C SER A 75 6.50 -9.17 48.61
N PRO A 76 6.26 -8.15 49.46
CA PRO A 76 5.70 -8.34 50.79
C PRO A 76 4.34 -9.05 50.77
N GLU A 77 3.52 -8.78 49.75
CA GLU A 77 2.23 -9.43 49.58
C GLU A 77 2.41 -10.93 49.34
N LEU A 78 3.33 -11.31 48.43
CA LEU A 78 3.66 -12.72 48.15
C LEU A 78 4.20 -13.44 49.38
N VAL A 79 5.09 -12.80 50.14
CA VAL A 79 5.59 -13.35 51.42
C VAL A 79 4.43 -13.61 52.38
N SER A 80 3.52 -12.65 52.52
CA SER A 80 2.36 -12.77 53.42
C SER A 80 1.42 -13.91 53.00
N ALA A 81 1.13 -14.06 51.70
CA ALA A 81 0.28 -15.18 51.26
C ALA A 81 0.96 -16.54 51.39
N GLN A 82 2.29 -16.61 51.26
CA GLN A 82 3.03 -17.84 51.56
C GLN A 82 2.90 -18.23 53.04
N GLU A 83 2.97 -17.25 53.96
CA GLU A 83 2.76 -17.47 55.39
C GLU A 83 1.35 -17.97 55.69
N GLU A 84 0.33 -17.31 55.13
CA GLU A 84 -1.07 -17.72 55.24
C GLU A 84 -1.28 -19.16 54.73
N TYR A 85 -0.70 -19.50 53.58
CA TYR A 85 -0.77 -20.84 53.01
C TYR A 85 -0.12 -21.89 53.90
N LEU A 86 1.08 -21.64 54.41
CA LEU A 86 1.77 -22.55 55.32
C LEU A 86 1.04 -22.71 56.66
N LEU A 87 0.40 -21.64 57.15
CA LEU A 87 -0.45 -21.70 58.35
C LEU A 87 -1.68 -22.58 58.11
N ALA A 88 -2.39 -22.38 56.99
CA ALA A 88 -3.52 -23.20 56.61
C ALA A 88 -3.11 -24.68 56.42
N LEU A 89 -1.94 -24.93 55.83
CA LEU A 89 -1.41 -26.28 55.64
C LEU A 89 -1.12 -26.99 56.97
N ARG A 90 -0.55 -26.27 57.95
CA ARG A 90 -0.34 -26.83 59.30
C ARG A 90 -1.66 -27.11 60.00
N GLY A 91 -2.59 -26.15 60.00
CA GLY A 91 -3.90 -26.31 60.63
C GLY A 91 -4.70 -27.46 60.01
N GLN A 92 -4.63 -27.63 58.69
CA GLN A 92 -5.25 -28.74 58.00
C GLN A 92 -4.65 -30.10 58.41
N LYS A 93 -3.32 -30.21 58.50
CA LYS A 93 -2.65 -31.44 58.99
C LYS A 93 -3.03 -31.80 60.43
N GLU A 94 -3.18 -30.79 61.29
CA GLU A 94 -3.57 -31.00 62.70
C GLU A 94 -5.05 -31.41 62.84
N LEU A 95 -5.93 -30.84 62.02
CA LEU A 95 -7.37 -31.02 62.11
C LEU A 95 -7.93 -32.15 61.23
N GLN A 96 -7.12 -32.73 60.35
CA GLN A 96 -7.48 -33.89 59.51
C GLN A 96 -7.97 -35.11 60.32
N GLY A 97 -7.52 -35.26 61.57
CA GLY A 97 -7.95 -36.34 62.48
C GLY A 97 -9.12 -35.97 63.39
N SER A 98 -9.76 -34.82 63.21
CA SER A 98 -10.85 -34.35 64.07
C SER A 98 -12.10 -35.21 63.93
N SER A 99 -12.72 -35.57 65.06
CA SER A 99 -14.01 -36.29 65.09
C SER A 99 -15.19 -35.49 64.54
N PHE A 100 -15.01 -34.17 64.31
CA PHE A 100 -16.04 -33.29 63.79
C PHE A 100 -15.78 -32.97 62.32
N GLU A 101 -16.58 -33.57 61.43
CA GLU A 101 -16.43 -33.45 59.98
C GLU A 101 -16.41 -31.99 59.49
N ARG A 102 -17.30 -31.15 60.01
CA ARG A 102 -17.35 -29.71 59.69
C ARG A 102 -16.04 -28.95 59.97
N VAL A 103 -15.26 -29.41 60.96
CA VAL A 103 -13.95 -28.80 61.29
C VAL A 103 -12.89 -29.21 60.28
N SER A 104 -12.86 -30.51 59.91
CA SER A 104 -11.96 -31.01 58.87
C SER A 104 -12.26 -30.35 57.52
N GLU A 105 -13.54 -30.29 57.13
CA GLU A 105 -13.99 -29.63 55.89
C GLU A 105 -13.60 -28.15 55.84
N GLY A 106 -13.82 -27.41 56.94
CA GLY A 106 -13.44 -26.00 57.03
C GLY A 106 -11.94 -25.79 56.89
N SER A 107 -11.12 -26.65 57.50
CA SER A 107 -9.66 -26.57 57.38
C SER A 107 -9.17 -26.83 55.95
N ARG A 108 -9.80 -27.79 55.24
CA ARG A 108 -9.51 -28.08 53.84
C ARG A 108 -9.90 -26.91 52.93
N ALA A 109 -11.09 -26.35 53.12
CA ALA A 109 -11.54 -25.20 52.35
C ALA A 109 -10.63 -23.98 52.52
N LEU A 110 -10.09 -23.76 53.72
CA LEU A 110 -9.13 -22.68 53.99
C LEU A 110 -7.80 -22.91 53.26
N LEU A 111 -7.27 -24.15 53.30
CA LEU A 111 -6.07 -24.51 52.55
C LEU A 111 -6.26 -24.32 51.04
N ASP A 112 -7.39 -24.78 50.50
CA ASP A 112 -7.73 -24.65 49.08
C ASP A 112 -7.85 -23.17 48.68
N ALA A 113 -8.45 -22.33 49.53
CA ALA A 113 -8.55 -20.89 49.29
C ALA A 113 -7.18 -20.20 49.31
N ALA A 114 -6.31 -20.55 50.26
CA ALA A 114 -4.96 -20.00 50.33
C ALA A 114 -4.10 -20.46 49.15
N ARG A 115 -4.21 -21.73 48.72
CA ARG A 115 -3.56 -22.23 47.51
C ARG A 115 -4.02 -21.47 46.27
N ARG A 116 -5.34 -21.30 46.15
CA ARG A 116 -5.93 -20.58 45.02
C ARG A 116 -5.45 -19.13 44.96
N ARG A 117 -5.24 -18.48 46.11
CA ARG A 117 -4.68 -17.13 46.17
C ARG A 117 -3.26 -17.06 45.59
N LEU A 118 -2.39 -18.03 45.92
CA LEU A 118 -1.03 -18.11 45.34
C LEU A 118 -1.08 -18.35 43.82
N GLU A 119 -1.97 -19.23 43.35
CA GLU A 119 -2.18 -19.48 41.91
C GLU A 119 -2.67 -18.22 41.18
N LEU A 120 -3.58 -17.44 41.78
CA LEU A 120 -4.08 -16.19 41.20
C LEU A 120 -3.03 -15.08 41.13
N TRP A 121 -1.93 -15.23 41.87
CA TRP A 121 -0.74 -14.38 41.77
C TRP A 121 0.30 -14.94 40.80
N ASP A 122 -0.09 -15.90 39.96
CA ASP A 122 0.73 -16.57 38.97
C ASP A 122 1.98 -17.25 39.55
N MET A 123 1.92 -17.68 40.82
CA MET A 123 2.94 -18.56 41.37
C MET A 123 2.82 -19.95 40.71
N PRO A 124 3.87 -20.46 40.03
CA PRO A 124 3.80 -21.75 39.36
C PRO A 124 3.50 -22.90 40.34
N PRO A 125 2.69 -23.91 39.96
CA PRO A 125 2.38 -25.05 40.82
C PRO A 125 3.63 -25.73 41.40
N GLU A 126 4.72 -25.80 40.63
CA GLU A 126 5.99 -26.39 41.05
C GLU A 126 6.63 -25.59 42.19
N GLN A 127 6.44 -24.26 42.21
CA GLN A 127 6.92 -23.40 43.29
C GLN A 127 6.05 -23.52 44.55
N ILE A 128 4.73 -23.70 44.38
CA ILE A 128 3.80 -23.97 45.49
C ILE A 128 4.15 -25.33 46.14
N GLU A 129 4.38 -26.37 45.34
CA GLU A 129 4.82 -27.67 45.86
C GLU A 129 6.18 -27.60 46.56
N ALA A 130 7.12 -26.81 46.02
CA ALA A 130 8.40 -26.58 46.66
C ALA A 130 8.25 -25.84 48.01
N LEU A 131 7.32 -24.90 48.11
CA LEU A 131 6.94 -24.22 49.35
C LEU A 131 6.36 -25.22 50.38
N GLU A 132 5.44 -26.10 49.95
CA GLU A 132 4.86 -27.15 50.80
C GLU A 132 5.93 -28.09 51.37
N LYS A 133 6.85 -28.55 50.50
CA LYS A 133 7.94 -29.47 50.88
C LYS A 133 8.95 -28.82 51.81
N ARG A 134 9.30 -27.55 51.54
CA ARG A 134 10.27 -26.79 52.34
C ARG A 134 9.70 -26.39 53.69
N GLY A 135 8.39 -26.10 53.76
CA GLY A 135 7.71 -25.71 55.00
C GLY A 135 8.06 -24.31 55.53
N SER A 136 8.82 -23.51 54.77
CA SER A 136 9.21 -22.14 55.12
C SER A 136 9.07 -21.20 53.93
N VAL A 137 8.77 -19.94 54.22
CA VAL A 137 8.54 -18.88 53.22
C VAL A 137 9.83 -18.59 52.46
N SER A 138 9.72 -18.39 51.14
CA SER A 138 10.80 -17.81 50.35
C SER A 138 10.62 -16.31 50.27
N ARG A 139 11.69 -15.56 50.55
CA ARG A 139 11.72 -14.10 50.37
C ARG A 139 11.45 -13.74 48.91
N THR A 140 12.12 -14.40 47.98
CA THR A 140 11.97 -14.17 46.54
C THR A 140 11.31 -15.35 45.84
N ILE A 141 10.61 -15.02 44.75
CA ILE A 141 10.05 -16.01 43.82
C ILE A 141 10.67 -15.83 42.44
N ALA A 142 10.87 -16.91 41.70
CA ALA A 142 11.34 -16.81 40.32
C ALA A 142 10.15 -16.56 39.40
N VAL A 143 10.18 -15.46 38.65
CA VAL A 143 9.24 -15.23 37.55
C VAL A 143 9.79 -15.94 36.31
N VAL A 144 8.97 -16.82 35.73
CA VAL A 144 9.37 -17.69 34.61
C VAL A 144 8.69 -17.26 33.32
N SER A 145 9.27 -17.64 32.17
CA SER A 145 8.60 -17.44 30.89
C SER A 145 7.40 -18.37 30.73
N SER A 146 6.27 -17.85 30.23
CA SER A 146 5.07 -18.66 29.91
C SER A 146 5.13 -19.29 28.51
N VAL A 147 6.06 -18.84 27.67
CA VAL A 147 6.22 -19.26 26.26
C VAL A 147 7.68 -19.50 25.90
N ASP A 148 7.91 -20.21 24.80
CA ASP A 148 9.20 -20.26 24.13
C ASP A 148 9.33 -19.05 23.19
N GLY A 149 10.52 -18.48 23.05
CA GLY A 149 10.71 -17.37 22.12
C GLY A 149 12.04 -16.64 22.30
N VAL A 150 12.08 -15.40 21.84
CA VAL A 150 13.22 -14.50 21.96
C VAL A 150 12.77 -13.21 22.63
N VAL A 151 13.58 -12.68 23.55
CA VAL A 151 13.32 -11.39 24.20
C VAL A 151 13.48 -10.26 23.18
N THR A 152 12.43 -9.47 22.95
CA THR A 152 12.45 -8.32 22.04
C THR A 152 12.50 -7.00 22.79
N GLU A 153 11.92 -6.94 23.99
CA GLU A 153 11.94 -5.78 24.86
C GLU A 153 12.22 -6.21 26.30
N ARG A 154 12.88 -5.33 27.07
CA ARG A 154 13.25 -5.60 28.47
C ARG A 154 13.20 -4.32 29.30
N ALA A 155 12.42 -4.38 30.39
CA ALA A 155 12.37 -3.35 31.42
C ALA A 155 12.78 -3.87 32.82
N ALA A 156 13.04 -5.18 32.96
CA ALA A 156 13.63 -5.76 34.16
C ALA A 156 15.14 -5.53 34.19
N TYR A 157 15.64 -4.84 35.22
CA TYR A 157 17.07 -4.55 35.41
C TYR A 157 17.51 -4.97 36.81
N HIS A 158 18.79 -5.28 36.97
CA HIS A 158 19.41 -5.55 38.27
C HIS A 158 19.26 -4.36 39.25
N HIS A 159 19.56 -4.63 40.53
CA HIS A 159 19.71 -3.64 41.61
C HIS A 159 18.40 -3.07 42.18
N GLY A 160 17.41 -3.92 42.47
CA GLY A 160 16.28 -3.49 43.30
C GLY A 160 15.30 -2.55 42.60
N ARG A 161 15.17 -2.68 41.27
CA ARG A 161 14.17 -1.92 40.52
C ARG A 161 12.77 -2.30 41.02
N THR A 162 11.99 -1.28 41.39
CA THR A 162 10.57 -1.46 41.72
C THR A 162 9.80 -1.90 40.49
N VAL A 163 8.92 -2.88 40.66
CA VAL A 163 7.99 -3.34 39.63
C VAL A 163 6.56 -3.16 40.10
N THR A 164 5.69 -2.88 39.14
CA THR A 164 4.27 -2.70 39.33
C THR A 164 3.51 -3.49 38.26
N PRO A 165 2.26 -3.90 38.50
CA PRO A 165 1.54 -4.78 37.58
C PRO A 165 1.25 -4.22 36.18
N ASP A 166 1.34 -2.90 36.02
CA ASP A 166 1.18 -2.18 34.76
C ASP A 166 2.45 -2.15 33.89
N LEU A 167 3.60 -2.53 34.45
CA LEU A 167 4.88 -2.51 33.74
C LEU A 167 5.13 -3.85 33.05
N ASP A 168 5.25 -3.81 31.71
CA ASP A 168 5.80 -4.91 30.93
C ASP A 168 7.31 -5.03 31.20
N LEU A 169 7.72 -6.14 31.81
CA LEU A 169 9.10 -6.40 32.19
C LEU A 169 9.89 -7.07 31.08
N TYR A 170 9.23 -7.92 30.30
CA TYR A 170 9.76 -8.51 29.07
C TYR A 170 8.67 -8.60 28.01
N THR A 171 9.07 -8.45 26.76
CA THR A 171 8.28 -8.92 25.62
C THR A 171 9.03 -10.08 24.99
N ILE A 172 8.38 -11.23 24.91
CA ILE A 172 8.93 -12.46 24.37
C ILE A 172 8.12 -12.84 23.14
N VAL A 173 8.80 -13.05 22.02
CA VAL A 173 8.14 -13.39 20.75
C VAL A 173 8.64 -14.71 20.20
N ASP A 174 7.73 -15.60 19.88
CA ASP A 174 8.04 -16.81 19.12
C ASP A 174 8.22 -16.49 17.64
N VAL A 175 9.49 -16.43 17.21
CA VAL A 175 9.91 -16.12 15.84
C VAL A 175 10.04 -17.35 14.93
N SER A 176 9.61 -18.54 15.38
CA SER A 176 9.58 -19.76 14.56
C SER A 176 8.60 -19.68 13.39
N ARG A 177 7.64 -18.75 13.46
CA ARG A 177 6.83 -18.26 12.34
C ARG A 177 6.83 -16.76 12.37
N VAL A 178 6.86 -16.16 11.20
CA VAL A 178 6.84 -14.71 11.04
C VAL A 178 5.80 -14.32 10.01
N TRP A 179 5.36 -13.08 10.10
CA TRP A 179 4.60 -12.47 9.04
C TRP A 179 5.53 -11.74 8.08
N VAL A 180 5.15 -11.70 6.81
CA VAL A 180 5.71 -10.79 5.83
C VAL A 180 4.57 -9.90 5.38
N LEU A 181 4.71 -8.61 5.64
CA LEU A 181 3.77 -7.56 5.27
C LEU A 181 4.16 -7.06 3.88
N ALA A 182 3.45 -7.50 2.85
CA ALA A 182 3.76 -7.19 1.46
C ALA A 182 2.80 -6.15 0.89
N GLN A 183 3.33 -5.15 0.18
CA GLN A 183 2.54 -4.10 -0.43
C GLN A 183 2.12 -4.50 -1.84
N VAL A 184 0.82 -4.61 -2.07
CA VAL A 184 0.24 -4.99 -3.36
C VAL A 184 -0.64 -3.86 -3.89
N TYR A 185 -0.53 -3.53 -5.18
CA TYR A 185 -1.32 -2.46 -5.77
C TYR A 185 -2.79 -2.86 -5.94
N GLU A 186 -3.67 -1.85 -5.91
CA GLU A 186 -5.13 -2.04 -6.04
C GLU A 186 -5.52 -2.87 -7.28
N TYR A 187 -4.87 -2.65 -8.43
CA TYR A 187 -5.17 -3.37 -9.67
C TYR A 187 -4.74 -4.84 -9.66
N GLU A 188 -3.86 -5.23 -8.72
CA GLU A 188 -3.37 -6.60 -8.57
C GLU A 188 -4.20 -7.42 -7.58
N LEU A 189 -4.89 -6.76 -6.64
CA LEU A 189 -5.69 -7.39 -5.58
C LEU A 189 -6.74 -8.40 -6.07
N PRO A 190 -7.41 -8.24 -7.23
CA PRO A 190 -8.33 -9.26 -7.75
C PRO A 190 -7.68 -10.64 -7.95
N HIS A 191 -6.34 -10.68 -8.06
CA HIS A 191 -5.55 -11.88 -8.28
C HIS A 191 -4.92 -12.44 -6.99
N VAL A 192 -5.14 -11.79 -5.84
CA VAL A 192 -4.65 -12.21 -4.53
C VAL A 192 -5.78 -12.87 -3.73
N ARG A 193 -5.56 -14.09 -3.24
CA ARG A 193 -6.53 -14.84 -2.44
C ARG A 193 -5.91 -15.38 -1.16
N VAL A 194 -6.69 -15.45 -0.08
CA VAL A 194 -6.26 -16.12 1.15
C VAL A 194 -5.97 -17.59 0.87
N GLY A 195 -4.87 -18.10 1.42
CA GLY A 195 -4.36 -19.45 1.19
C GLY A 195 -3.47 -19.60 -0.04
N GLN A 196 -3.35 -18.57 -0.89
CA GLN A 196 -2.49 -18.60 -2.06
C GLN A 196 -1.00 -18.74 -1.68
N PRO A 197 -0.22 -19.60 -2.36
CA PRO A 197 1.21 -19.72 -2.14
C PRO A 197 1.95 -18.40 -2.44
N ALA A 198 2.98 -18.12 -1.64
CA ALA A 198 3.86 -16.98 -1.83
C ALA A 198 5.32 -17.40 -1.62
N GLU A 199 6.21 -16.86 -2.44
CA GLU A 199 7.65 -17.08 -2.35
C GLU A 199 8.32 -15.80 -1.84
N ALA A 200 9.19 -15.91 -0.84
CA ALA A 200 9.98 -14.78 -0.33
C ALA A 200 11.47 -15.03 -0.58
N VAL A 201 12.13 -14.03 -1.15
CA VAL A 201 13.58 -14.02 -1.38
C VAL A 201 14.20 -12.88 -0.58
N LEU A 202 15.26 -13.19 0.15
CA LEU A 202 16.04 -12.21 0.90
C LEU A 202 16.99 -11.49 -0.07
N PRO A 203 16.95 -10.15 -0.19
CA PRO A 203 17.75 -9.43 -1.17
C PRO A 203 19.27 -9.62 -1.01
N TYR A 204 19.74 -9.89 0.21
CA TYR A 204 21.15 -10.12 0.51
C TYR A 204 21.63 -11.55 0.23
N ASP A 205 20.72 -12.46 -0.12
CA ASP A 205 21.03 -13.88 -0.41
C ASP A 205 20.11 -14.44 -1.50
N PRO A 206 20.19 -13.91 -2.74
CA PRO A 206 19.27 -14.25 -3.83
C PRO A 206 19.53 -15.63 -4.45
N GLU A 207 20.72 -16.21 -4.25
CA GLU A 207 21.08 -17.52 -4.82
C GLU A 207 20.48 -18.69 -4.05
N ARG A 208 20.04 -18.46 -2.80
CA ARG A 208 19.35 -19.49 -2.03
C ARG A 208 17.93 -19.71 -2.52
N LYS A 209 17.44 -20.93 -2.24
CA LYS A 209 16.05 -21.30 -2.51
C LYS A 209 15.08 -20.31 -1.85
N PRO A 210 14.05 -19.83 -2.59
CA PRO A 210 13.00 -19.00 -2.02
C PRO A 210 12.33 -19.68 -0.83
N LEU A 211 12.03 -18.89 0.18
CA LEU A 211 11.25 -19.32 1.33
C LEU A 211 9.79 -19.43 0.90
N GLN A 212 9.12 -20.49 1.33
CA GLN A 212 7.75 -20.80 0.94
C GLN A 212 6.79 -20.40 2.05
N GLY A 213 5.75 -19.67 1.70
CA GLY A 213 4.71 -19.20 2.62
C GLY A 213 3.37 -19.11 1.91
N ARG A 214 2.42 -18.43 2.56
CA ARG A 214 1.07 -18.28 2.03
C ARG A 214 0.41 -16.98 2.46
N VAL A 215 -0.54 -16.51 1.66
CA VAL A 215 -1.39 -15.39 2.03
C VAL A 215 -2.27 -15.79 3.21
N ARG A 216 -2.10 -15.11 4.35
CA ARG A 216 -2.88 -15.32 5.56
C ARG A 216 -4.09 -14.40 5.60
N PHE A 217 -3.91 -13.15 5.17
CA PHE A 217 -4.92 -12.12 5.28
C PHE A 217 -4.75 -11.04 4.22
N VAL A 218 -5.87 -10.62 3.62
CA VAL A 218 -5.94 -9.48 2.72
C VAL A 218 -6.84 -8.43 3.39
N PRO A 219 -6.31 -7.26 3.78
CA PRO A 219 -7.11 -6.24 4.45
C PRO A 219 -8.24 -5.69 3.56
N PRO A 220 -9.39 -5.30 4.14
CA PRO A 220 -10.49 -4.65 3.41
C PRO A 220 -10.26 -3.14 3.17
N PHE A 221 -9.04 -2.64 3.40
CA PHE A 221 -8.68 -1.23 3.28
C PHE A 221 -7.31 -1.08 2.61
N LEU A 222 -7.12 0.07 1.97
CA LEU A 222 -5.87 0.45 1.31
C LEU A 222 -5.18 1.57 2.10
N ASN A 223 -3.86 1.66 1.96
CA ASN A 223 -3.14 2.86 2.33
C ASN A 223 -3.46 3.98 1.32
N PRO A 224 -4.07 5.10 1.74
CA PRO A 224 -4.51 6.15 0.82
C PRO A 224 -3.35 6.90 0.16
N MET A 225 -2.16 6.91 0.79
CA MET A 225 -0.98 7.61 0.27
C MET A 225 -0.29 6.81 -0.83
N THR A 226 -0.17 5.49 -0.66
CA THR A 226 0.54 4.62 -1.61
C THR A 226 -0.40 3.86 -2.56
N ARG A 227 -1.71 3.87 -2.30
CA ARG A 227 -2.74 3.07 -3.00
C ARG A 227 -2.38 1.58 -3.07
N THR A 228 -1.84 1.05 -1.98
CA THR A 228 -1.52 -0.37 -1.82
C THR A 228 -2.30 -0.98 -0.66
N ALA A 229 -2.59 -2.27 -0.74
CA ALA A 229 -2.97 -3.06 0.42
C ALA A 229 -1.72 -3.71 1.00
N GLU A 230 -1.58 -3.67 2.32
CA GLU A 230 -0.54 -4.41 3.03
C GLU A 230 -1.06 -5.82 3.36
N ILE A 231 -0.84 -6.77 2.45
CA ILE A 231 -1.26 -8.16 2.65
C ILE A 231 -0.34 -8.85 3.66
N ARG A 232 -0.92 -9.71 4.51
CA ARG A 232 -0.15 -10.49 5.48
C ARG A 232 0.10 -11.88 4.93
N LEU A 233 1.37 -12.23 4.85
CA LEU A 233 1.83 -13.54 4.43
C LEU A 233 2.44 -14.26 5.63
N GLU A 234 2.14 -15.53 5.80
CA GLU A 234 2.67 -16.37 6.88
C GLU A 234 3.81 -17.25 6.34
N PHE A 235 4.97 -17.19 6.99
CA PHE A 235 6.14 -18.00 6.64
C PHE A 235 6.66 -18.80 7.85
N PRO A 236 6.94 -20.11 7.69
CA PRO A 236 7.73 -20.86 8.65
C PRO A 236 9.18 -20.36 8.65
N ASN A 237 9.78 -20.27 9.84
CA ASN A 237 11.11 -19.74 10.05
C ASN A 237 11.97 -20.63 10.98
N PRO A 238 12.12 -21.94 10.70
CA PRO A 238 12.82 -22.86 11.59
C PRO A 238 14.31 -22.52 11.76
N ASP A 239 14.94 -21.97 10.72
CA ASP A 239 16.35 -21.59 10.71
C ASP A 239 16.60 -20.13 11.17
N LEU A 240 15.54 -19.43 11.61
CA LEU A 240 15.57 -18.03 12.05
C LEU A 240 16.20 -17.06 11.02
N ARG A 241 16.06 -17.38 9.73
CA ARG A 241 16.60 -16.59 8.61
C ARG A 241 15.78 -15.32 8.35
N LEU A 242 14.46 -15.39 8.53
CA LEU A 242 13.58 -14.25 8.43
C LEU A 242 13.62 -13.48 9.75
N LYS A 243 14.53 -12.51 9.82
CA LYS A 243 14.63 -11.60 10.96
C LYS A 243 13.59 -10.48 10.79
N PRO A 244 12.79 -10.17 11.83
CA PRO A 244 11.91 -9.01 11.84
C PRO A 244 12.61 -7.72 11.38
N GLU A 245 11.85 -6.82 10.78
CA GLU A 245 12.29 -5.58 10.13
C GLU A 245 13.15 -5.74 8.87
N THR A 246 13.46 -6.96 8.46
CA THR A 246 14.15 -7.21 7.19
C THR A 246 13.22 -7.06 6.00
N PHE A 247 13.69 -6.44 4.91
CA PHE A 247 12.97 -6.41 3.64
C PHE A 247 13.14 -7.71 2.84
N VAL A 248 12.08 -8.13 2.17
CA VAL A 248 12.05 -9.31 1.30
C VAL A 248 11.35 -8.99 -0.01
N ASN A 249 11.78 -9.66 -1.08
CA ASN A 249 11.05 -9.66 -2.35
C ASN A 249 10.06 -10.81 -2.33
N VAL A 250 8.79 -10.49 -2.48
CA VAL A 250 7.70 -11.47 -2.49
C VAL A 250 7.23 -11.66 -3.93
N THR A 251 7.05 -12.92 -4.32
CA THR A 251 6.40 -13.30 -5.56
C THR A 251 5.13 -14.10 -5.24
N LEU A 252 4.00 -13.65 -5.77
CA LEU A 252 2.75 -14.41 -5.76
C LEU A 252 2.41 -14.80 -7.20
N ARG A 253 1.90 -16.02 -7.37
CA ARG A 253 1.47 -16.52 -8.69
C ARG A 253 -0.01 -16.85 -8.64
N SER A 254 -0.77 -16.34 -9.61
CA SER A 254 -2.21 -16.58 -9.75
C SER A 254 -2.45 -17.24 -11.10
N ASP A 255 -2.97 -18.47 -11.09
CA ASP A 255 -3.28 -19.20 -12.31
C ASP A 255 -4.65 -18.76 -12.86
N LEU A 256 -4.65 -18.25 -14.08
CA LEU A 256 -5.85 -17.87 -14.82
C LEU A 256 -6.36 -19.00 -15.73
N GLY A 257 -5.61 -20.10 -15.84
CA GLY A 257 -5.88 -21.17 -16.78
C GLY A 257 -5.65 -20.74 -18.24
N PRO A 258 -6.26 -21.44 -19.21
CA PRO A 258 -6.13 -21.12 -20.63
C PRO A 258 -6.72 -19.74 -20.95
N SER A 259 -5.86 -18.81 -21.36
CA SER A 259 -6.26 -17.44 -21.70
C SER A 259 -5.69 -17.05 -23.07
N LEU A 260 -6.42 -16.19 -23.80
CA LEU A 260 -5.92 -15.61 -25.04
C LEU A 260 -4.85 -14.57 -24.71
N VAL A 261 -3.62 -14.78 -25.17
CA VAL A 261 -2.49 -13.88 -24.89
C VAL A 261 -1.93 -13.33 -26.19
N VAL A 262 -1.80 -12.01 -26.23
CA VAL A 262 -1.11 -11.28 -27.31
C VAL A 262 0.16 -10.63 -26.74
N PRO A 263 1.23 -10.49 -27.54
CA PRO A 263 2.42 -9.74 -27.11
C PRO A 263 2.04 -8.33 -26.64
N GLU A 264 2.69 -7.85 -25.58
CA GLU A 264 2.42 -6.49 -25.06
C GLU A 264 2.64 -5.43 -26.13
N ASP A 265 3.68 -5.61 -26.95
CA ASP A 265 4.02 -4.71 -28.06
C ASP A 265 2.89 -4.57 -29.10
N ALA A 266 1.88 -5.44 -29.12
CA ALA A 266 0.74 -5.32 -30.03
C ALA A 266 -0.31 -4.31 -29.55
N ILE A 267 -0.33 -4.01 -28.25
CA ILE A 267 -1.39 -3.22 -27.63
C ILE A 267 -0.97 -1.76 -27.61
N MET A 268 -1.78 -0.92 -28.24
CA MET A 268 -1.66 0.53 -28.16
C MET A 268 -2.55 1.03 -27.03
N ASP A 269 -1.94 1.65 -26.02
CA ASP A 269 -2.64 2.28 -24.92
C ASP A 269 -2.53 3.81 -25.05
N THR A 270 -3.68 4.47 -25.18
CA THR A 270 -3.79 5.93 -25.28
C THR A 270 -4.15 6.59 -23.95
N GLY A 271 -4.24 5.80 -22.87
CA GLY A 271 -4.79 6.21 -21.58
C GLY A 271 -6.31 6.27 -21.53
N GLN A 272 -6.97 6.59 -22.66
CA GLN A 272 -8.44 6.60 -22.79
C GLN A 272 -9.00 5.32 -23.40
N SER A 273 -8.24 4.69 -24.29
CA SER A 273 -8.66 3.48 -25.01
C SER A 273 -7.47 2.60 -25.32
N GLN A 274 -7.72 1.28 -25.34
CA GLN A 274 -6.77 0.26 -25.75
C GLN A 274 -7.23 -0.34 -27.06
N TYR A 275 -6.33 -0.44 -28.03
CA TYR A 275 -6.61 -1.03 -29.34
C TYR A 275 -5.38 -1.71 -29.91
N LEU A 276 -5.57 -2.53 -30.94
CA LEU A 276 -4.49 -3.14 -31.70
C LEU A 276 -4.88 -3.26 -33.18
N PHE A 277 -3.92 -3.58 -34.03
CA PHE A 277 -4.15 -3.82 -35.45
C PHE A 277 -4.22 -5.32 -35.74
N VAL A 278 -5.35 -5.77 -36.28
CA VAL A 278 -5.55 -7.14 -36.78
C VAL A 278 -5.29 -7.18 -38.27
N ASP A 279 -4.50 -8.15 -38.70
CA ASP A 279 -4.23 -8.45 -40.10
C ASP A 279 -5.40 -9.23 -40.71
N GLN A 280 -6.03 -8.64 -41.72
CA GLN A 280 -7.16 -9.20 -42.47
C GLN A 280 -6.72 -9.82 -43.80
N GLY A 281 -5.41 -9.87 -44.09
CA GLY A 281 -4.87 -10.32 -45.37
C GLY A 281 -4.81 -9.21 -46.43
N ASP A 282 -4.12 -9.48 -47.53
CA ASP A 282 -4.00 -8.59 -48.70
C ASP A 282 -3.56 -7.14 -48.39
N GLY A 283 -2.80 -6.97 -47.29
CA GLY A 283 -2.30 -5.67 -46.82
C GLY A 283 -3.33 -4.84 -46.04
N TYR A 284 -4.48 -5.42 -45.67
CA TYR A 284 -5.50 -4.75 -44.86
C TYR A 284 -5.27 -4.94 -43.37
N LEU A 285 -5.17 -3.82 -42.65
CA LEU A 285 -5.03 -3.76 -41.21
C LEU A 285 -6.27 -3.10 -40.60
N GLU A 286 -6.88 -3.78 -39.64
CA GLU A 286 -8.07 -3.31 -38.94
C GLU A 286 -7.71 -2.86 -37.52
N PRO A 287 -7.81 -1.57 -37.17
CA PRO A 287 -7.74 -1.15 -35.78
C PRO A 287 -8.98 -1.65 -35.04
N ARG A 288 -8.76 -2.36 -33.93
CA ARG A 288 -9.84 -2.91 -33.12
C ARG A 288 -9.63 -2.58 -31.66
N LEU A 289 -10.67 -2.05 -31.02
CA LEU A 289 -10.69 -1.83 -29.58
C LEU A 289 -10.57 -3.17 -28.86
N VAL A 290 -9.78 -3.19 -27.80
CA VAL A 290 -9.57 -4.39 -26.98
C VAL A 290 -9.68 -4.06 -25.50
N LYS A 291 -10.01 -5.07 -24.71
CA LYS A 291 -9.95 -5.00 -23.26
C LYS A 291 -8.77 -5.85 -22.80
N ALA A 292 -7.64 -5.20 -22.56
CA ALA A 292 -6.45 -5.89 -22.06
C ALA A 292 -6.60 -6.18 -20.57
N GLY A 293 -6.22 -7.40 -20.19
CA GLY A 293 -6.16 -7.89 -18.83
C GLY A 293 -4.74 -7.81 -18.25
N PRO A 294 -4.44 -8.64 -17.24
CA PRO A 294 -3.15 -8.62 -16.56
C PRO A 294 -2.00 -9.04 -17.48
N MET A 295 -0.80 -8.59 -17.11
CA MET A 295 0.46 -9.04 -17.69
C MET A 295 0.75 -10.48 -17.27
N VAL A 296 1.18 -11.30 -18.23
CA VAL A 296 1.56 -12.70 -18.02
C VAL A 296 2.81 -13.02 -18.83
N ALA A 297 3.34 -14.23 -18.66
CA ALA A 297 4.50 -14.68 -19.43
C ALA A 297 4.24 -14.61 -20.95
N GLY A 298 5.03 -13.77 -21.63
CA GLY A 298 4.99 -13.59 -23.09
C GLY A 298 3.85 -12.72 -23.61
N GLY A 299 3.25 -11.85 -22.79
CA GLY A 299 2.32 -10.81 -23.24
C GLY A 299 1.20 -10.47 -22.25
N ARG A 300 0.13 -9.84 -22.74
CA ARG A 300 -1.06 -9.54 -21.94
C ARG A 300 -2.21 -10.44 -22.32
N VAL A 301 -3.02 -10.79 -21.31
CA VAL A 301 -4.30 -11.48 -21.54
C VAL A 301 -5.27 -10.51 -22.25
N ILE A 302 -6.02 -10.99 -23.24
CA ILE A 302 -7.08 -10.24 -23.90
C ILE A 302 -8.43 -10.82 -23.47
N ALA A 303 -9.25 -10.00 -22.82
CA ALA A 303 -10.60 -10.38 -22.42
C ALA A 303 -11.58 -10.26 -23.61
N GLU A 304 -11.44 -9.19 -24.41
CA GLU A 304 -12.36 -8.85 -25.50
C GLU A 304 -11.61 -8.20 -26.68
N GLY A 305 -12.12 -8.42 -27.89
CA GLY A 305 -11.68 -7.75 -29.13
C GLY A 305 -10.92 -8.66 -30.10
N VAL A 306 -10.16 -9.65 -29.64
CA VAL A 306 -9.38 -10.54 -30.52
C VAL A 306 -9.82 -11.99 -30.38
N LYS A 307 -9.74 -12.76 -31.46
CA LYS A 307 -10.00 -14.20 -31.49
C LYS A 307 -8.69 -14.99 -31.57
N ALA A 308 -8.72 -16.20 -31.05
CA ALA A 308 -7.58 -17.12 -31.17
C ALA A 308 -7.22 -17.36 -32.64
N GLY A 309 -5.92 -17.32 -32.95
CA GLY A 309 -5.38 -17.49 -34.28
C GLY A 309 -5.33 -16.22 -35.13
N GLU A 310 -5.98 -15.12 -34.73
CA GLU A 310 -5.86 -13.84 -35.44
C GLU A 310 -4.41 -13.32 -35.36
N ARG A 311 -3.91 -12.79 -36.48
CA ARG A 311 -2.60 -12.17 -36.58
C ARG A 311 -2.69 -10.72 -36.15
N VAL A 312 -1.95 -10.35 -35.13
CA VAL A 312 -1.87 -8.97 -34.62
C VAL A 312 -0.51 -8.37 -34.96
N VAL A 313 -0.49 -7.07 -35.23
CA VAL A 313 0.77 -6.35 -35.46
C VAL A 313 1.50 -6.16 -34.14
N THR A 314 2.82 -6.41 -34.12
CA THR A 314 3.68 -6.26 -32.92
C THR A 314 4.83 -5.28 -33.13
N ALA A 315 5.03 -4.75 -34.34
CA ALA A 315 6.08 -3.78 -34.64
C ALA A 315 5.60 -2.75 -35.66
N ALA A 316 6.22 -1.57 -35.65
CA ALA A 316 5.83 -0.40 -36.45
C ALA A 316 4.42 0.16 -36.13
N ASN A 317 3.85 -0.14 -34.96
CA ASN A 317 2.50 0.30 -34.57
C ASN A 317 2.32 1.82 -34.63
N PHE A 318 3.35 2.60 -34.28
CA PHE A 318 3.29 4.07 -34.31
C PHE A 318 3.14 4.63 -35.74
N ILE A 319 3.84 4.04 -36.71
CA ILE A 319 3.77 4.44 -38.12
C ILE A 319 2.37 4.11 -38.66
N LEU A 320 1.85 2.92 -38.31
CA LEU A 320 0.52 2.48 -38.68
C LEU A 320 -0.59 3.35 -38.06
N ASP A 321 -0.46 3.73 -36.80
CA ASP A 321 -1.40 4.65 -36.13
C ASP A 321 -1.39 6.04 -36.78
N SER A 322 -0.20 6.57 -37.10
CA SER A 322 -0.06 7.85 -37.79
C SER A 322 -0.74 7.84 -39.17
N GLU A 323 -0.55 6.77 -39.94
CA GLU A 323 -1.20 6.57 -41.24
C GLU A 323 -2.73 6.39 -41.08
N SER A 324 -3.17 5.67 -40.05
CA SER A 324 -4.59 5.48 -39.70
C SER A 324 -5.30 6.81 -39.45
N ARG A 325 -4.71 7.64 -38.58
CA ARG A 325 -5.27 8.94 -38.19
C ARG A 325 -5.26 9.91 -39.35
N LEU A 326 -4.18 9.95 -40.13
CA LEU A 326 -4.11 10.78 -41.33
C LEU A 326 -5.21 10.40 -42.33
N LYS A 327 -5.40 9.10 -42.59
CA LYS A 327 -6.43 8.63 -43.51
C LYS A 327 -7.84 8.85 -42.97
N GLY A 328 -8.08 8.64 -41.68
CA GLY A 328 -9.36 8.94 -41.03
C GLY A 328 -9.71 10.44 -41.07
N ALA A 329 -8.72 11.32 -40.91
CA ALA A 329 -8.91 12.77 -41.05
C ALA A 329 -9.19 13.18 -42.50
N LEU A 330 -8.53 12.55 -43.48
CA LEU A 330 -8.77 12.78 -44.90
C LEU A 330 -10.16 12.28 -45.35
N ASP A 331 -10.59 11.11 -44.87
CA ASP A 331 -11.93 10.55 -45.14
C ASP A 331 -13.04 11.39 -44.49
N ALA A 332 -12.77 12.00 -43.32
CA ALA A 332 -13.70 12.92 -42.65
C ALA A 332 -13.87 14.25 -43.41
N MET A 333 -12.84 14.74 -44.10
CA MET A 333 -12.93 15.92 -44.98
C MET A 333 -13.69 15.65 -46.29
N GLY A 334 -13.88 14.37 -46.68
CA GLY A 334 -14.52 13.97 -47.95
C GLY A 334 -16.01 13.66 -47.89
N ARG A 335 -16.67 13.72 -46.72
CA ARG A 335 -18.12 13.47 -46.57
C ARG A 335 -18.89 14.78 -46.31
N PRO A 336 -20.01 15.07 -47.02
CA PRO A 336 -20.92 16.12 -46.60
C PRO A 336 -21.61 15.69 -45.31
N VAL A 337 -21.41 16.47 -44.25
CA VAL A 337 -22.06 16.27 -42.94
C VAL A 337 -23.51 16.79 -43.02
N PRO A 338 -24.55 16.00 -42.67
CA PRO A 338 -25.87 16.55 -42.39
C PRO A 338 -25.82 17.41 -41.14
N ALA A 339 -26.36 18.62 -41.22
CA ALA A 339 -26.41 19.58 -40.13
C ALA A 339 -27.18 19.02 -38.92
N GLN A 340 -26.46 18.78 -37.81
CA GLN A 340 -26.84 19.15 -36.44
C GLN A 340 -25.85 18.53 -35.43
N ALA A 341 -24.90 19.34 -34.99
CA ALA A 341 -24.33 19.39 -33.65
C ALA A 341 -23.35 20.58 -33.66
N THR A 342 -23.76 21.69 -33.09
CA THR A 342 -22.91 22.86 -32.86
C THR A 342 -21.82 22.49 -31.85
N SER A 343 -20.72 21.94 -32.33
CA SER A 343 -19.41 22.12 -31.71
C SER A 343 -18.79 23.35 -32.35
N SER A 344 -18.91 24.49 -31.68
CA SER A 344 -18.25 25.73 -32.07
C SER A 344 -16.74 25.54 -32.05
N VAL A 345 -16.16 25.40 -33.23
CA VAL A 345 -14.78 25.78 -33.49
C VAL A 345 -14.82 27.27 -33.84
N GLU A 346 -14.37 28.14 -32.93
CA GLU A 346 -14.09 29.56 -33.17
C GLU A 346 -12.81 29.90 -32.38
N ALA A 347 -11.80 30.61 -32.86
CA ALA A 347 -11.45 31.18 -34.16
C ALA A 347 -9.94 31.53 -34.07
N GLY A 348 -9.23 31.64 -35.19
CA GLY A 348 -7.79 31.90 -35.29
C GLY A 348 -7.30 33.19 -34.63
N MET A 349 -7.16 33.17 -33.31
CA MET A 349 -6.63 34.24 -32.47
C MET A 349 -5.32 33.77 -31.82
N ARG A 350 -4.24 34.53 -32.02
CA ARG A 350 -2.98 34.30 -31.31
C ARG A 350 -2.92 35.20 -30.09
N ALA A 351 -2.62 34.60 -28.94
CA ALA A 351 -2.47 35.32 -27.69
C ALA A 351 -1.14 34.95 -27.03
N GLU A 352 -0.37 35.96 -26.65
CA GLU A 352 0.84 35.80 -25.83
C GLU A 352 0.59 36.41 -24.45
N VAL A 353 0.95 35.68 -23.39
CA VAL A 353 0.73 36.10 -22.01
C VAL A 353 2.04 36.19 -21.27
N THR A 354 2.22 37.28 -20.54
CA THR A 354 3.38 37.55 -19.69
C THR A 354 2.90 38.01 -18.31
N THR A 355 3.68 37.70 -17.28
CA THR A 355 3.39 38.11 -15.90
C THR A 355 4.52 38.95 -15.33
N GLU A 356 4.21 39.87 -14.43
CA GLU A 356 5.18 40.63 -13.64
C GLU A 356 4.84 40.41 -12.16
N PRO A 357 5.68 39.67 -11.40
CA PRO A 357 6.96 39.06 -11.80
C PRO A 357 6.82 37.88 -12.80
N SER A 358 7.92 37.58 -13.52
CA SER A 358 8.05 36.41 -14.41
C SER A 358 9.19 35.50 -13.89
N PRO A 359 8.93 34.26 -13.47
CA PRO A 359 7.62 33.61 -13.36
C PRO A 359 6.72 34.26 -12.31
N ALA A 360 5.41 34.04 -12.42
CA ALA A 360 4.41 34.54 -11.48
C ALA A 360 4.68 34.01 -10.07
N ARG A 361 4.21 34.72 -9.04
CA ARG A 361 4.35 34.34 -7.62
C ARG A 361 3.01 34.21 -6.93
N ILE A 362 2.99 33.58 -5.76
CA ILE A 362 1.80 33.59 -4.89
C ILE A 362 1.49 35.05 -4.47
N GLY A 363 0.24 35.45 -4.57
CA GLY A 363 -0.25 36.81 -4.31
C GLY A 363 -0.58 37.57 -5.59
N LYS A 364 -0.49 38.91 -5.55
CA LYS A 364 -0.85 39.79 -6.67
C LYS A 364 0.18 39.73 -7.79
N ASN A 365 -0.27 39.47 -9.01
CA ASN A 365 0.54 39.47 -10.22
C ASN A 365 -0.10 40.40 -11.25
N LYS A 366 0.72 41.21 -11.92
CA LYS A 366 0.29 41.93 -13.12
C LYS A 366 0.40 41.00 -14.31
N VAL A 367 -0.66 40.90 -15.11
CA VAL A 367 -0.69 40.10 -16.33
C VAL A 367 -0.80 41.03 -17.53
N ARG A 368 0.02 40.78 -18.54
CA ARG A 368 -0.04 41.45 -19.85
C ARG A 368 -0.30 40.42 -20.94
N VAL A 369 -1.32 40.67 -21.74
CA VAL A 369 -1.75 39.82 -22.86
C VAL A 369 -1.63 40.61 -24.16
N SER A 370 -0.95 40.05 -25.16
CA SER A 370 -0.91 40.57 -26.52
C SER A 370 -1.80 39.72 -27.43
N LEU A 371 -2.70 40.36 -28.16
CA LEU A 371 -3.72 39.72 -28.98
C LEU A 371 -3.56 40.10 -30.46
N ALA A 372 -3.53 39.09 -31.32
CA ALA A 372 -3.51 39.25 -32.78
C ALA A 372 -4.48 38.28 -33.47
N ASN A 373 -5.08 38.73 -34.58
CA ASN A 373 -5.88 37.89 -35.47
C ASN A 373 -4.99 36.91 -36.26
N ALA A 374 -5.60 35.97 -36.98
CA ALA A 374 -4.92 34.99 -37.84
C ALA A 374 -3.93 35.63 -38.85
N ASP A 375 -4.22 36.85 -39.30
CA ASP A 375 -3.38 37.63 -40.23
C ASP A 375 -2.28 38.45 -39.54
N GLY A 376 -2.08 38.30 -38.23
CA GLY A 376 -1.06 39.01 -37.45
C GLY A 376 -1.38 40.47 -37.13
N ARG A 377 -2.60 40.95 -37.40
CA ARG A 377 -3.04 42.31 -37.03
C ARG A 377 -3.48 42.35 -35.56
N PRO A 378 -3.09 43.38 -34.79
CA PRO A 378 -3.48 43.52 -33.39
C PRO A 378 -5.01 43.66 -33.25
N ILE A 379 -5.56 43.05 -32.20
CA ILE A 379 -6.97 43.17 -31.86
C ILE A 379 -7.11 44.31 -30.84
N ASP A 380 -7.70 45.43 -31.27
CA ASP A 380 -7.99 46.59 -30.43
C ASP A 380 -9.49 46.64 -30.06
N ASP A 381 -9.88 47.45 -29.06
CA ASP A 381 -11.28 47.70 -28.69
C ASP A 381 -12.07 46.41 -28.43
N ALA A 382 -11.53 45.59 -27.54
CA ALA A 382 -12.11 44.32 -27.10
C ALA A 382 -12.08 44.25 -25.57
N GLU A 383 -13.13 43.68 -24.98
CA GLU A 383 -13.12 43.30 -23.57
C GLU A 383 -12.46 41.94 -23.45
N VAL A 384 -11.36 41.85 -22.70
CA VAL A 384 -10.58 40.61 -22.59
C VAL A 384 -10.76 40.02 -21.20
N GLU A 385 -11.22 38.78 -21.14
CA GLU A 385 -11.31 37.98 -19.91
C GLU A 385 -10.22 36.91 -19.91
N LEU A 386 -9.50 36.83 -18.79
CA LEU A 386 -8.49 35.82 -18.51
C LEU A 386 -9.03 34.88 -17.44
N ARG A 387 -9.06 33.58 -17.71
CA ARG A 387 -9.46 32.55 -16.76
C ARG A 387 -8.29 31.61 -16.47
N LEU A 388 -7.88 31.51 -15.21
CA LEU A 388 -6.89 30.53 -14.76
C LEU A 388 -7.61 29.39 -14.06
N PHE A 389 -7.38 28.17 -14.52
CA PHE A 389 -8.02 26.97 -14.01
C PHE A 389 -6.99 25.95 -13.53
N MET A 390 -7.24 25.41 -12.33
CA MET A 390 -6.60 24.23 -11.81
C MET A 390 -7.68 23.24 -11.35
N PRO A 391 -7.68 21.99 -11.85
CA PRO A 391 -8.65 20.98 -11.43
C PRO A 391 -8.48 20.60 -9.95
N GLN A 392 -9.54 20.07 -9.34
CA GLN A 392 -9.49 19.56 -7.98
C GLN A 392 -8.52 18.36 -7.89
N MET A 393 -7.64 18.36 -6.88
CA MET A 393 -6.71 17.26 -6.60
C MET A 393 -6.87 16.80 -5.14
N ILE A 394 -6.31 15.63 -4.82
CA ILE A 394 -6.37 15.08 -3.47
C ILE A 394 -5.68 16.05 -2.50
N GLY A 395 -6.45 16.60 -1.54
CA GLY A 395 -5.95 17.56 -0.54
C GLY A 395 -5.91 19.03 -0.99
N MET A 396 -6.33 19.36 -2.22
CA MET A 396 -6.39 20.75 -2.72
C MET A 396 -7.70 21.02 -3.46
N ALA A 397 -8.41 22.08 -3.07
CA ALA A 397 -9.62 22.53 -3.75
C ALA A 397 -9.31 23.00 -5.18
N GLN A 398 -10.29 22.87 -6.07
CA GLN A 398 -10.23 23.48 -7.40
C GLN A 398 -9.98 24.99 -7.27
N VAL A 399 -9.18 25.55 -8.18
CA VAL A 399 -8.97 27.00 -8.29
C VAL A 399 -9.48 27.45 -9.67
N ASP A 400 -10.39 28.42 -9.67
CA ASP A 400 -10.96 29.04 -10.87
C ASP A 400 -10.95 30.56 -10.69
N LEU A 401 -9.95 31.22 -11.26
CA LEU A 401 -9.74 32.66 -11.14
C LEU A 401 -10.11 33.33 -12.45
N LYS A 402 -10.79 34.48 -12.36
CA LYS A 402 -11.17 35.31 -13.51
C LYS A 402 -10.66 36.72 -13.32
N ALA A 403 -9.99 37.25 -14.33
CA ALA A 403 -9.50 38.63 -14.36
C ALA A 403 -9.95 39.30 -15.65
N ARG A 404 -10.52 40.50 -15.53
CA ARG A 404 -10.79 41.37 -16.68
C ARG A 404 -9.56 42.21 -16.96
N LEU A 405 -9.14 42.26 -18.23
CA LEU A 405 -7.98 43.03 -18.66
C LEU A 405 -8.45 44.29 -19.41
N HIS A 406 -7.78 45.39 -19.15
CA HIS A 406 -8.03 46.68 -19.80
C HIS A 406 -6.99 46.92 -20.90
N GLN A 407 -7.41 47.54 -21.99
CA GLN A 407 -6.51 47.86 -23.09
C GLN A 407 -5.46 48.89 -22.63
N ALA A 408 -4.19 48.53 -22.73
CA ALA A 408 -3.04 49.34 -22.32
C ALA A 408 -2.23 49.86 -23.52
N GLY A 409 -2.46 49.31 -24.70
CA GLY A 409 -1.81 49.70 -25.94
C GLY A 409 -2.37 48.93 -27.13
N ARG A 410 -1.79 49.14 -28.31
CA ARG A 410 -2.25 48.48 -29.53
C ARG A 410 -2.12 46.96 -29.42
N GLY A 411 -3.22 46.24 -29.50
CA GLY A 411 -3.30 44.79 -29.31
C GLY A 411 -2.86 44.30 -27.94
N THR A 412 -2.74 45.18 -26.93
CA THR A 412 -2.14 44.84 -25.64
C THR A 412 -3.08 45.18 -24.50
N TYR A 413 -3.29 44.21 -23.60
CA TYR A 413 -4.22 44.27 -22.49
C TYR A 413 -3.49 43.96 -21.18
N THR A 414 -3.81 44.67 -20.12
CA THR A 414 -3.22 44.47 -18.79
C THR A 414 -4.28 44.38 -17.70
N GLY A 415 -4.01 43.57 -16.68
CA GLY A 415 -4.84 43.46 -15.49
C GLY A 415 -4.08 42.81 -14.34
N GLU A 416 -4.76 42.64 -13.21
CA GLU A 416 -4.19 42.02 -12.01
C GLU A 416 -4.94 40.72 -11.68
N VAL A 417 -4.19 39.71 -11.26
CA VAL A 417 -4.74 38.44 -10.75
C VAL A 417 -4.04 38.08 -9.44
N GLU A 418 -4.82 37.60 -8.48
CA GLU A 418 -4.30 37.14 -7.19
C GLU A 418 -4.22 35.61 -7.19
N ILE A 419 -3.00 35.09 -7.25
CA ILE A 419 -2.73 33.66 -7.36
C ILE A 419 -2.57 33.08 -5.95
N PRO A 420 -3.42 32.14 -5.50
CA PRO A 420 -3.40 31.67 -4.12
C PRO A 420 -2.31 30.61 -3.86
N ILE A 421 -1.78 29.95 -4.90
CA ILE A 421 -0.88 28.80 -4.77
C ILE A 421 0.14 28.72 -5.92
N ALA A 422 1.30 28.13 -5.66
CA ALA A 422 2.30 27.82 -6.68
C ALA A 422 1.86 26.60 -7.51
N TRP A 423 1.50 26.82 -8.76
CA TRP A 423 1.02 25.79 -9.68
C TRP A 423 1.16 26.23 -11.15
N THR A 424 1.03 25.30 -12.09
CA THR A 424 0.89 25.60 -13.53
C THR A 424 -0.59 25.59 -13.93
N PHE A 425 -1.18 26.77 -14.10
CA PHE A 425 -2.59 26.93 -14.42
C PHE A 425 -2.86 26.82 -15.92
N SER A 426 -3.91 26.08 -16.29
CA SER A 426 -4.48 26.18 -17.63
C SER A 426 -5.15 27.52 -17.78
N THR A 427 -4.77 28.31 -18.77
CA THR A 427 -5.20 29.69 -18.94
C THR A 427 -5.99 29.85 -20.23
N THR A 428 -7.24 30.28 -20.12
CA THR A 428 -8.10 30.59 -21.27
C THR A 428 -8.26 32.10 -21.36
N ILE A 429 -8.06 32.65 -22.55
CA ILE A 429 -8.22 34.07 -22.85
C ILE A 429 -9.39 34.18 -23.82
N THR A 430 -10.39 34.98 -23.45
CA THR A 430 -11.57 35.22 -24.28
C THR A 430 -11.64 36.70 -24.58
N ALA A 431 -11.73 37.05 -25.86
CA ALA A 431 -11.96 38.42 -26.28
C ALA A 431 -13.43 38.60 -26.70
N HIS A 432 -14.04 39.66 -26.21
CA HIS A 432 -15.42 40.05 -26.50
C HIS A 432 -15.46 41.42 -27.18
N ARG A 433 -16.37 41.61 -28.12
CA ARG A 433 -16.71 42.92 -28.69
C ARG A 433 -18.22 43.03 -28.81
N GLU A 434 -18.78 44.09 -28.24
CA GLU A 434 -20.24 44.33 -28.20
C GLU A 434 -21.04 43.11 -27.67
N GLY A 435 -20.49 42.43 -26.67
CA GLY A 435 -21.13 41.25 -26.05
C GLY A 435 -21.01 39.93 -26.83
N ARG A 436 -20.34 39.90 -27.99
CA ARG A 436 -20.05 38.67 -28.74
C ARG A 436 -18.59 38.25 -28.57
N VAL A 437 -18.35 36.95 -28.44
CA VAL A 437 -16.99 36.39 -28.44
C VAL A 437 -16.41 36.54 -29.84
N ILE A 438 -15.24 37.18 -29.94
CA ILE A 438 -14.52 37.38 -31.21
C ILE A 438 -13.33 36.43 -31.36
N GLY A 439 -12.92 35.75 -30.30
CA GLY A 439 -11.88 34.73 -30.31
C GLY A 439 -11.57 34.18 -28.93
N THR A 440 -11.00 32.98 -28.90
CA THR A 440 -10.49 32.33 -27.70
C THR A 440 -9.09 31.81 -27.95
N ALA A 441 -8.24 31.82 -26.92
CA ALA A 441 -6.90 31.26 -26.96
C ALA A 441 -6.57 30.54 -25.65
N GLU A 442 -5.84 29.43 -25.74
CA GLU A 442 -5.41 28.64 -24.59
C GLU A 442 -3.88 28.71 -24.43
N THR A 443 -3.45 28.83 -23.18
CA THR A 443 -2.03 28.89 -22.80
C THR A 443 -1.86 28.42 -21.35
N SER A 444 -0.67 28.57 -20.78
CA SER A 444 -0.40 28.22 -19.38
C SER A 444 0.40 29.30 -18.66
N ILE A 445 0.04 29.58 -17.40
CA ILE A 445 0.82 30.44 -16.49
C ILE A 445 1.37 29.58 -15.36
N THR A 446 2.68 29.61 -15.16
CA THR A 446 3.35 28.93 -14.04
C THR A 446 3.65 29.92 -12.92
N ALA A 447 3.08 29.67 -11.74
CA ALA A 447 3.40 30.40 -10.51
C ALA A 447 4.37 29.58 -9.62
N ARG A 448 5.38 30.24 -9.07
CA ARG A 448 6.40 29.62 -8.20
C ARG A 448 6.60 30.39 -6.90
#